data_AF-A0A059WUE5-F1
#
_entry.id   AF-A0A059WUE5-F1
#
_cell.length_a   1.000
_cell.length_b   1.000
_cell.length_c   1.000
_cell.angle_alpha   90.00
_cell.angle_beta   90.00
_cell.angle_gamma   90.00
#
_symmetry.space_group_name_H-M   'P 1'
#
loop_
_entity.id
_entity.type
_entity.pdbx_description
1 polymer ?
#
loop_
_entity_poly.entity_id
_entity_poly.type
_entity_poly.pdbx_seq_one_letter_code
_entity_poly.pdbx_strand_id
1 'polypeptide(L)'
;MTLRNKVVADLHLHSPYARAVSPQMTIPTMSFQAARRGITLLATGDWTHPVWMTELEKELEAWSPGIYQSKAEPDGAKFLLSTELSCIFSQAGKVRRVHLLVLVPDFATAHQVIAALEKKGVNLKADGRPIMGLSCQALTELILGINPKAMVIPAHAWTPWFGVLGSHGGFDSLAEAFGKFADSIFAIETGLSSDPLMNWRIAEPR
;
A
#
# COMPACT_ATOMS: atom_id res chain seq x y z
N MET A 1 5.63 -31.13 -18.49
CA MET A 1 4.38 -30.39 -18.24
C MET A 1 4.75 -29.16 -17.43
N THR A 2 5.12 -28.06 -18.10
CA THR A 2 5.61 -26.83 -17.47
C THR A 2 4.42 -26.10 -16.85
N LEU A 3 4.30 -26.16 -15.52
CA LEU A 3 3.43 -25.27 -14.78
C LEU A 3 3.79 -23.83 -15.18
N ARG A 4 2.85 -23.11 -15.80
CA ARG A 4 2.93 -21.66 -15.95
C ARG A 4 3.28 -21.08 -14.58
N ASN A 5 4.28 -20.20 -14.51
CA ASN A 5 4.69 -19.48 -13.30
C ASN A 5 3.48 -18.76 -12.69
N LYS A 6 2.77 -19.41 -11.77
CA LYS A 6 1.62 -18.85 -11.08
C LYS A 6 2.15 -17.91 -10.01
N VAL A 7 1.88 -16.62 -10.15
CA VAL A 7 2.16 -15.64 -9.10
C VAL A 7 0.97 -15.61 -8.14
N VAL A 8 1.24 -15.82 -6.86
CA VAL A 8 0.30 -15.57 -5.76
C VAL A 8 0.90 -14.45 -4.94
N ALA A 9 0.16 -13.36 -4.78
CA ALA A 9 0.67 -12.14 -4.17
C ALA A 9 -0.17 -11.71 -2.98
N ASP A 10 0.51 -11.20 -1.96
CA ASP A 10 -0.08 -10.45 -0.85
C ASP A 10 0.54 -9.04 -0.83
N LEU A 11 -0.24 -8.05 -1.24
CA LEU A 11 0.25 -6.70 -1.55
C LEU A 11 -0.02 -5.67 -0.44
N HIS A 12 -0.52 -6.13 0.70
CA HIS A 12 -0.81 -5.29 1.85
C HIS A 12 -0.33 -5.96 3.13
N LEU A 13 0.87 -5.58 3.56
CA LEU A 13 1.47 -6.01 4.81
C LEU A 13 2.00 -4.80 5.58
N HIS A 14 2.29 -5.03 6.85
CA HIS A 14 2.92 -4.06 7.73
C HIS A 14 4.22 -4.60 8.32
N SER A 15 5.13 -3.66 8.56
CA SER A 15 6.41 -3.86 9.22
C SER A 15 6.27 -3.87 10.75
N PRO A 16 7.33 -4.22 11.49
CA PRO A 16 7.40 -4.09 12.95
C PRO A 16 7.21 -2.66 13.47
N TYR A 17 7.29 -1.65 12.59
CA TYR A 17 7.18 -0.24 12.93
C TYR A 17 5.75 0.30 12.86
N ALA A 18 4.80 -0.47 12.33
CA ALA A 18 3.39 -0.18 12.47
C ALA A 18 2.85 -0.62 13.83
N ARG A 19 1.89 0.13 14.37
CA ARG A 19 1.27 -0.21 15.66
C ARG A 19 0.54 -1.56 15.61
N ALA A 20 0.67 -2.31 16.71
CA ALA A 20 0.05 -3.62 16.90
C ALA A 20 0.48 -4.70 15.88
N VAL A 21 1.68 -4.56 15.30
CA VAL A 21 2.29 -5.55 14.43
C VAL A 21 3.39 -6.31 15.18
N SER A 22 3.56 -7.60 14.85
CA SER A 22 4.56 -8.45 15.48
C SER A 22 5.98 -7.95 15.18
N PRO A 23 6.90 -7.93 16.17
CA PRO A 23 8.31 -7.61 15.93
C PRO A 23 9.01 -8.65 15.03
N GLN A 24 8.37 -9.80 14.77
CA GLN A 24 8.89 -10.83 13.87
C GLN A 24 8.57 -10.58 12.39
N MET A 25 7.90 -9.48 12.04
CA MET A 25 7.60 -9.11 10.65
C MET A 25 8.84 -8.58 9.90
N THR A 26 9.97 -9.28 9.99
CA THR A 26 11.22 -8.93 9.29
C THR A 26 11.24 -9.49 7.87
N ILE A 27 12.04 -8.92 6.95
CA ILE A 27 12.10 -9.39 5.56
C ILE A 27 12.44 -10.89 5.44
N PRO A 28 13.45 -11.43 6.16
CA PRO A 28 13.74 -12.87 6.12
C PRO A 28 12.54 -13.71 6.60
N THR A 29 11.93 -13.33 7.73
CA THR A 29 10.80 -14.07 8.30
C THR A 29 9.61 -14.07 7.36
N MET A 30 9.26 -12.91 6.80
CA MET A 30 8.17 -12.77 5.83
C MET A 30 8.43 -13.61 4.57
N SER A 31 9.65 -13.51 4.00
CA SER A 31 10.07 -14.26 2.81
C SER A 31 9.89 -15.77 3.00
N PHE A 32 10.44 -16.29 4.11
CA PHE A 32 10.40 -17.71 4.46
C PHE A 32 8.96 -18.20 4.71
N GLN A 33 8.17 -17.45 5.48
CA GLN A 33 6.81 -17.85 5.86
C GLN A 33 5.82 -17.79 4.69
N ALA A 34 5.96 -16.83 3.79
CA ALA A 34 5.13 -16.71 2.59
C ALA A 34 5.37 -17.84 1.61
N ALA A 35 6.64 -18.19 1.36
CA ALA A 35 7.00 -19.30 0.48
C ALA A 35 6.37 -20.62 0.96
N ARG A 36 6.39 -20.89 2.28
CA ARG A 36 5.75 -22.07 2.88
C ARG A 36 4.22 -22.10 2.73
N ARG A 37 3.59 -20.94 2.52
CA ARG A 37 2.14 -20.79 2.26
C ARG A 37 1.80 -20.75 0.77
N GLY A 38 2.80 -20.89 -0.10
CA GLY A 38 2.61 -20.79 -1.56
C GLY A 38 2.40 -19.37 -2.07
N ILE A 39 2.72 -18.35 -1.25
CA ILE A 39 2.72 -16.94 -1.67
C ILE A 39 4.11 -16.64 -2.22
N THR A 40 4.16 -16.17 -3.46
CA THR A 40 5.42 -15.98 -4.21
C THR A 40 5.89 -14.52 -4.22
N LEU A 41 4.99 -13.58 -3.93
CA LEU A 41 5.27 -12.14 -3.98
C LEU A 41 4.59 -11.44 -2.79
N LEU A 42 5.33 -10.58 -2.11
CA LEU A 42 4.87 -9.81 -0.95
C LEU A 42 5.05 -8.31 -1.16
N ALA A 43 4.21 -7.54 -0.50
CA ALA A 43 4.51 -6.15 -0.15
C ALA A 43 5.63 -6.09 0.90
N THR A 44 6.51 -5.09 0.79
CA THR A 44 7.42 -4.73 1.89
C THR A 44 6.68 -4.16 3.10
N GLY A 45 5.57 -3.44 2.87
CA GLY A 45 4.92 -2.61 3.88
C GLY A 45 5.74 -1.38 4.26
N ASP A 46 5.07 -0.34 4.72
CA ASP A 46 5.59 0.76 5.56
C ASP A 46 6.91 1.42 5.13
N TRP A 47 7.26 1.41 3.84
CA TRP A 47 8.58 1.89 3.38
C TRP A 47 8.78 3.38 3.64
N THR A 48 7.75 4.15 4.00
CA THR A 48 7.91 5.53 4.44
C THR A 48 8.58 5.68 5.80
N HIS A 49 8.58 4.63 6.63
CA HIS A 49 9.21 4.70 7.94
C HIS A 49 10.74 4.65 7.80
N PRO A 50 11.50 5.63 8.31
CA PRO A 50 12.92 5.77 7.96
C PRO A 50 13.81 4.64 8.47
N VAL A 51 13.49 4.07 9.64
CA VAL A 51 14.24 2.90 10.15
C VAL A 51 13.93 1.68 9.29
N TRP A 52 12.67 1.50 8.88
CA TRP A 52 12.28 0.37 8.03
C TRP A 52 12.89 0.50 6.65
N MET A 53 12.88 1.70 6.05
CA MET A 53 13.54 1.97 4.77
C MET A 53 15.02 1.57 4.80
N THR A 54 15.73 1.93 5.87
CA THR A 54 17.14 1.53 6.06
C THR A 54 17.31 0.00 6.10
N GLU A 55 16.39 -0.70 6.78
CA GLU A 55 16.39 -2.17 6.81
C GLU A 55 16.06 -2.78 5.45
N LEU A 56 15.07 -2.25 4.73
CA LEU A 56 14.72 -2.68 3.38
C LEU A 56 15.92 -2.59 2.43
N GLU A 57 16.62 -1.46 2.38
CA GLU A 57 17.80 -1.28 1.52
C GLU A 57 18.97 -2.19 1.91
N LYS A 58 19.10 -2.49 3.21
CA LYS A 58 20.10 -3.42 3.72
C LYS A 58 19.77 -4.87 3.36
N GLU A 59 18.52 -5.29 3.51
CA GLU A 59 18.09 -6.69 3.44
C GLU A 59 17.63 -7.13 2.05
N LEU A 60 17.23 -6.19 1.19
CA LEU A 60 16.76 -6.48 -0.16
C LEU A 60 17.84 -6.24 -1.21
N GLU A 61 17.79 -7.04 -2.27
CA GLU A 61 18.52 -6.83 -3.52
C GLU A 61 17.58 -7.01 -4.71
N ALA A 62 17.95 -6.42 -5.85
CA ALA A 62 17.14 -6.50 -7.06
C ALA A 62 17.11 -7.95 -7.59
N TRP A 63 15.90 -8.47 -7.84
CA TRP A 63 15.69 -9.76 -8.50
C TRP A 63 15.30 -9.57 -9.96
N SER A 64 14.41 -8.63 -10.22
CA SER A 64 14.06 -8.14 -11.56
C SER A 64 13.62 -6.68 -11.48
N PRO A 65 13.36 -5.97 -12.58
CA PRO A 65 12.85 -4.60 -12.52
C PRO A 65 11.60 -4.51 -11.63
N GLY A 66 11.66 -3.68 -10.58
CA GLY A 66 10.59 -3.47 -9.59
C GLY A 66 10.31 -4.61 -8.63
N ILE A 67 11.08 -5.70 -8.67
CA ILE A 67 10.92 -6.86 -7.79
C ILE A 67 12.25 -7.15 -7.10
N TYR A 68 12.17 -7.37 -5.80
CA TYR A 68 13.30 -7.55 -4.91
C TYR A 68 13.28 -8.94 -4.27
N GLN A 69 14.43 -9.40 -3.79
CA GLN A 69 14.54 -10.61 -2.98
C GLN A 69 15.28 -10.34 -1.68
N SER A 70 14.99 -11.13 -0.65
CA SER A 70 15.77 -11.13 0.58
C SER A 70 17.17 -11.68 0.32
N LYS A 71 18.20 -10.97 0.78
CA LYS A 71 19.59 -11.46 0.76
C LYS A 71 19.81 -12.67 1.68
N ALA A 72 19.05 -12.77 2.77
CA ALA A 72 19.14 -13.87 3.73
C ALA A 72 18.29 -15.08 3.32
N GLU A 73 17.17 -14.83 2.64
CA GLU A 73 16.21 -15.87 2.20
C GLU A 73 15.95 -15.76 0.69
N PRO A 74 16.97 -16.00 -0.16
CA PRO A 74 16.88 -15.78 -1.61
C PRO A 74 15.90 -16.74 -2.32
N ASP A 75 15.71 -17.94 -1.76
CA ASP A 75 14.75 -18.94 -2.28
C ASP A 75 13.31 -18.72 -1.80
N GLY A 76 13.09 -17.74 -0.92
CA GLY A 76 11.77 -17.39 -0.40
C GLY A 76 10.94 -16.49 -1.34
N ALA A 77 9.87 -15.93 -0.78
CA ALA A 77 9.00 -15.01 -1.51
C ALA A 77 9.76 -13.74 -1.94
N LYS A 78 9.39 -13.20 -3.10
CA LYS A 78 9.93 -11.95 -3.62
C LYS A 78 9.13 -10.77 -3.07
N PHE A 79 9.64 -9.56 -3.23
CA PHE A 79 9.07 -8.34 -2.67
C PHE A 79 8.83 -7.28 -3.74
N LEU A 80 7.79 -6.47 -3.54
CA LEU A 80 7.60 -5.19 -4.21
C LEU A 80 7.37 -4.09 -3.17
N LEU A 81 7.68 -2.85 -3.54
CA LEU A 81 7.55 -1.70 -2.66
C LEU A 81 6.09 -1.23 -2.61
N SER A 82 5.40 -1.61 -1.54
CA SER A 82 4.03 -1.18 -1.22
C SER A 82 3.99 -0.64 0.21
N THR A 83 3.23 0.43 0.45
CA THR A 83 3.01 0.99 1.78
C THR A 83 1.55 1.44 1.91
N GLU A 84 0.99 1.35 3.12
CA GLU A 84 -0.31 1.93 3.43
C GLU A 84 -0.13 3.34 4.01
N LEU A 85 -0.98 4.27 3.58
CA LEU A 85 -0.95 5.68 3.94
C LEU A 85 -2.34 6.11 4.45
N SER A 86 -2.40 6.75 5.62
CA SER A 86 -3.67 7.12 6.26
C SER A 86 -4.02 8.58 6.02
N CYS A 87 -5.00 8.82 5.14
CA CYS A 87 -5.54 10.15 4.85
C CYS A 87 -6.66 10.50 5.84
N ILE A 88 -6.45 11.53 6.66
CA ILE A 88 -7.47 12.09 7.56
C ILE A 88 -7.59 13.58 7.30
N PHE A 89 -8.70 14.01 6.69
CA PHE A 89 -8.88 15.36 6.18
C PHE A 89 -10.37 15.76 6.16
N SER A 90 -10.66 17.05 6.00
CA SER A 90 -12.03 17.54 5.85
C SER A 90 -12.37 17.76 4.38
N GLN A 91 -13.50 17.23 3.91
CA GLN A 91 -14.03 17.45 2.56
C GLN A 91 -15.55 17.47 2.59
N ALA A 92 -16.17 18.43 1.91
CA ALA A 92 -17.63 18.58 1.81
C ALA A 92 -18.34 18.58 3.18
N GLY A 93 -17.75 19.26 4.18
CA GLY A 93 -18.31 19.37 5.53
C GLY A 93 -18.20 18.11 6.40
N LYS A 94 -17.51 17.05 5.93
CA LYS A 94 -17.30 15.80 6.67
C LYS A 94 -15.80 15.57 6.90
N VAL A 95 -15.46 14.99 8.05
CA VAL A 95 -14.11 14.43 8.28
C VAL A 95 -14.05 13.08 7.59
N ARG A 96 -13.16 12.96 6.60
CA ARG A 96 -12.89 11.75 5.85
C ARG A 96 -11.70 11.01 6.45
N ARG A 97 -11.78 9.69 6.45
CA ARG A 97 -10.73 8.79 6.95
C ARG A 97 -10.60 7.66 5.93
N VAL A 98 -9.51 7.65 5.18
CA VAL A 98 -9.31 6.69 4.10
C VAL A 98 -7.87 6.21 4.11
N HIS A 99 -7.67 4.90 3.98
CA HIS A 99 -6.35 4.34 3.75
C HIS A 99 -6.14 4.05 2.28
N LEU A 100 -4.95 4.38 1.80
CA LEU A 100 -4.53 4.16 0.42
C LEU A 100 -3.23 3.37 0.43
N LEU A 101 -3.17 2.30 -0.35
CA LEU A 101 -1.92 1.64 -0.71
C LEU A 101 -1.23 2.43 -1.81
N VAL A 102 0.08 2.56 -1.67
CA VAL A 102 0.96 3.16 -2.67
C VAL A 102 2.05 2.18 -3.05
N LEU A 103 2.03 1.77 -4.32
CA LEU A 103 3.07 0.93 -4.91
C LEU A 103 3.99 1.80 -5.77
N VAL A 104 5.29 1.63 -5.60
CA VAL A 104 6.31 2.38 -6.35
C VAL A 104 7.27 1.41 -7.05
N PRO A 105 7.80 1.77 -8.24
CA PRO A 105 8.60 0.84 -9.04
C PRO A 105 10.02 0.63 -8.50
N ASP A 106 10.53 1.54 -7.67
CA ASP A 106 11.90 1.49 -7.16
C ASP A 106 12.10 2.35 -5.91
N PHE A 107 13.21 2.11 -5.21
CA PHE A 107 13.62 2.89 -4.03
C PHE A 107 13.82 4.37 -4.34
N ALA A 108 14.28 4.72 -5.55
CA ALA A 108 14.46 6.13 -5.93
C ALA A 108 13.13 6.89 -5.91
N THR A 109 12.08 6.28 -6.45
CA THR A 109 10.70 6.79 -6.39
C THR A 109 10.20 6.84 -4.95
N ALA A 110 10.46 5.79 -4.15
CA ALA A 110 10.09 5.78 -2.73
C ALA A 110 10.70 6.96 -1.96
N HIS A 111 12.00 7.24 -2.15
CA HIS A 111 12.69 8.37 -1.55
C HIS A 111 12.14 9.73 -1.98
N GLN A 112 11.77 9.87 -3.26
CA GLN A 112 11.11 11.10 -3.74
C GLN A 112 9.75 11.31 -3.07
N VAL A 113 8.97 10.24 -2.87
CA VAL A 113 7.70 10.31 -2.13
C VAL A 113 7.94 10.68 -0.67
N ILE A 114 8.89 10.04 0.01
CA ILE A 114 9.28 10.37 1.39
C ILE A 114 9.62 11.86 1.51
N ALA A 115 10.52 12.36 0.68
CA ALA A 115 10.94 13.77 0.71
C ALA A 115 9.75 14.72 0.44
N ALA A 116 8.84 14.37 -0.46
CA ALA A 116 7.66 15.17 -0.75
C ALA A 116 6.65 15.20 0.42
N LEU A 117 6.48 14.08 1.13
CA LEU A 117 5.64 13.99 2.32
C LEU A 117 6.27 14.74 3.51
N GLU A 118 7.57 14.62 3.73
CA GLU A 118 8.31 15.36 4.76
C GLU A 118 8.25 16.88 4.52
N LYS A 119 8.39 17.31 3.26
CA LYS A 119 8.23 18.73 2.87
C LYS A 119 6.84 19.28 3.19
N LYS A 120 5.82 18.41 3.20
CA LYS A 120 4.45 18.74 3.63
C LYS A 120 4.24 18.64 5.14
N GLY A 121 5.27 18.31 5.91
CA GLY A 121 5.23 18.22 7.37
C GLY A 121 4.64 16.92 7.91
N VAL A 122 4.53 15.87 7.09
CA VAL A 122 4.02 14.58 7.55
C VAL A 122 5.05 13.91 8.47
N ASN A 123 4.60 13.44 9.63
CA ASN A 123 5.45 12.72 10.57
C ASN A 123 5.56 11.24 10.17
N LEU A 124 6.64 10.88 9.49
CA LEU A 124 6.91 9.51 9.03
C LEU A 124 7.57 8.61 10.08
N LYS A 125 7.97 9.17 11.24
CA LYS A 125 8.73 8.45 12.27
C LYS A 125 7.86 7.81 13.35
N ALA A 126 6.58 8.20 13.43
CA ALA A 126 5.72 7.82 14.54
C ALA A 126 5.08 6.43 14.38
N ASP A 127 4.83 6.00 13.14
CA ASP A 127 4.12 4.77 12.82
C ASP A 127 4.49 4.33 11.39
N GLY A 128 4.52 3.03 11.13
CA GLY A 128 4.68 2.44 9.78
C GLY A 128 3.60 2.89 8.80
N ARG A 129 2.40 3.21 9.29
CA ARG A 129 1.34 3.88 8.54
C ARG A 129 1.20 5.34 9.00
N PRO A 130 1.90 6.29 8.37
CA PRO A 130 1.81 7.69 8.75
C PRO A 130 0.40 8.24 8.47
N ILE A 131 -0.09 9.04 9.41
CA ILE A 131 -1.33 9.80 9.28
C ILE A 131 -1.00 11.15 8.66
N MET A 132 -1.75 11.53 7.62
CA MET A 132 -1.56 12.80 6.90
C MET A 132 -2.87 13.55 6.70
N GLY A 133 -2.76 14.88 6.67
CA GLY A 133 -3.87 15.80 6.36
C GLY A 133 -4.16 15.99 4.87
N LEU A 134 -3.74 15.05 4.01
CA LEU A 134 -3.93 15.14 2.57
C LEU A 134 -5.22 14.42 2.15
N SER A 135 -5.94 15.01 1.20
CA SER A 135 -7.06 14.34 0.53
C SER A 135 -6.57 13.20 -0.35
N CYS A 136 -7.46 12.26 -0.67
CA CYS A 136 -7.16 11.19 -1.63
C CYS A 136 -6.70 11.77 -2.98
N GLN A 137 -7.32 12.85 -3.46
CA GLN A 137 -6.90 13.56 -4.68
C GLN A 137 -5.48 14.13 -4.56
N ALA A 138 -5.19 14.84 -3.47
CA ALA A 138 -3.89 15.50 -3.28
C ALA A 138 -2.75 14.48 -3.11
N LEU A 139 -3.01 13.36 -2.44
CA LEU A 139 -2.04 12.28 -2.37
C LEU A 139 -1.84 11.63 -3.74
N THR A 140 -2.92 11.33 -4.47
CA THR A 140 -2.83 10.72 -5.81
C THR A 140 -2.07 11.62 -6.79
N GLU A 141 -2.34 12.93 -6.78
CA GLU A 141 -1.61 13.92 -7.57
C GLU A 141 -0.11 13.93 -7.26
N LEU A 142 0.23 13.89 -5.96
CA LEU A 142 1.64 13.86 -5.52
C LEU A 142 2.33 12.58 -6.00
N ILE A 143 1.71 11.42 -5.79
CA ILE A 143 2.30 10.12 -6.15
C ILE A 143 2.49 10.01 -7.67
N LEU A 144 1.44 10.27 -8.46
CA LEU A 144 1.50 10.15 -9.91
C LEU A 144 2.34 11.26 -10.56
N GLY A 145 2.41 12.43 -9.93
CA GLY A 145 3.29 13.52 -10.36
C GLY A 145 4.78 13.21 -10.14
N ILE A 146 5.12 12.38 -9.15
CA ILE A 146 6.48 11.89 -8.93
C ILE A 146 6.82 10.79 -9.94
N ASN A 147 5.95 9.78 -10.08
CA ASN A 147 6.15 8.71 -11.03
C ASN A 147 4.82 8.18 -11.57
N PRO A 148 4.53 8.32 -12.88
CA PRO A 148 3.28 7.87 -13.47
C PRO A 148 3.12 6.34 -13.50
N LYS A 149 4.19 5.58 -13.18
CA LYS A 149 4.13 4.12 -13.03
C LYS A 149 3.79 3.67 -11.61
N ALA A 150 3.74 4.59 -10.65
CA ALA A 150 3.24 4.28 -9.31
C ALA A 150 1.75 3.96 -9.35
N MET A 151 1.26 3.19 -8.39
CA MET A 151 -0.16 2.88 -8.25
C MET A 151 -0.68 3.38 -6.92
N VAL A 152 -1.90 3.91 -6.95
CA VAL A 152 -2.69 4.25 -5.76
C VAL A 152 -3.91 3.33 -5.76
N ILE A 153 -4.09 2.59 -4.67
CA ILE A 153 -5.14 1.59 -4.53
C ILE A 153 -5.89 1.88 -3.22
N PRO A 154 -7.22 2.10 -3.23
CA PRO A 154 -7.98 2.18 -1.99
C PRO A 154 -7.86 0.87 -1.22
N ALA A 155 -7.34 0.97 0.01
CA ALA A 155 -7.25 -0.17 0.91
C ALA A 155 -8.63 -0.51 1.46
N HIS A 156 -8.88 -1.81 1.70
CA HIS A 156 -10.05 -2.37 2.38
C HIS A 156 -11.34 -1.55 2.21
N ALA A 157 -11.77 -1.36 0.96
CA ALA A 157 -12.72 -0.32 0.55
C ALA A 157 -14.01 -0.27 1.38
N TRP A 158 -14.47 -1.42 1.88
CA TRP A 158 -15.74 -1.60 2.59
C TRP A 158 -15.63 -1.69 4.10
N THR A 159 -14.43 -1.68 4.68
CA THR A 159 -14.34 -1.70 6.14
C THR A 159 -15.00 -0.43 6.69
N PRO A 160 -15.87 -0.53 7.72
CA PRO A 160 -16.64 0.62 8.19
C PRO A 160 -15.78 1.84 8.52
N TRP A 161 -14.58 1.58 9.04
CA TRP A 161 -13.58 2.61 9.34
C TRP A 161 -12.46 2.52 8.32
N PHE A 162 -11.96 3.69 7.90
CA PHE A 162 -10.80 3.85 7.01
C PHE A 162 -10.93 3.28 5.59
N GLY A 163 -12.03 2.58 5.26
CA GLY A 163 -12.35 2.19 3.89
C GLY A 163 -12.87 3.39 3.08
N VAL A 164 -12.50 3.47 1.80
CA VAL A 164 -12.94 4.58 0.93
C VAL A 164 -14.46 4.61 0.71
N LEU A 165 -15.15 3.47 0.80
CA LEU A 165 -16.62 3.34 0.78
C LEU A 165 -17.16 2.93 2.16
N GLY A 166 -16.37 3.14 3.21
CA GLY A 166 -16.72 2.81 4.59
C GLY A 166 -17.78 3.75 5.17
N SER A 167 -18.69 3.19 5.97
CA SER A 167 -19.79 3.94 6.58
C SER A 167 -19.38 5.00 7.61
N HIS A 168 -18.15 4.97 8.11
CA HIS A 168 -17.62 5.88 9.13
C HIS A 168 -16.45 6.72 8.60
N GLY A 169 -16.75 7.61 7.66
CA GLY A 169 -15.80 8.57 7.11
C GLY A 169 -15.27 8.24 5.71
N GLY A 170 -15.80 7.22 5.04
CA GLY A 170 -15.63 6.98 3.60
C GLY A 170 -16.50 7.92 2.75
N PHE A 171 -16.65 7.62 1.47
CA PHE A 171 -17.33 8.35 0.41
C PHE A 171 -18.45 7.51 -0.20
N ASP A 172 -19.33 8.15 -0.99
CA ASP A 172 -20.41 7.45 -1.70
C ASP A 172 -19.97 7.01 -3.12
N SER A 173 -18.80 7.47 -3.59
CA SER A 173 -18.16 7.02 -4.85
C SER A 173 -16.66 7.34 -4.88
N LEU A 174 -15.90 6.65 -5.74
CA LEU A 174 -14.50 6.97 -6.03
C LEU A 174 -14.37 8.29 -6.78
N ALA A 175 -15.35 8.66 -7.61
CA ALA A 175 -15.39 9.97 -8.27
C ALA A 175 -15.37 11.11 -7.24
N GLU A 176 -16.11 10.97 -6.13
CA GLU A 176 -16.07 11.95 -5.03
C GLU A 176 -14.71 11.95 -4.30
N ALA A 177 -14.14 10.76 -4.07
CA ALA A 177 -12.88 10.61 -3.35
C ALA A 177 -11.67 11.11 -4.16
N PHE A 178 -11.59 10.76 -5.44
CA PHE A 178 -10.42 10.95 -6.31
C PHE A 178 -10.57 12.05 -7.37
N GLY A 179 -11.78 12.54 -7.62
CA GLY A 179 -12.03 13.65 -8.55
C GLY A 179 -11.47 13.36 -9.94
N LYS A 180 -10.62 14.27 -10.45
CA LYS A 180 -9.97 14.12 -11.77
C LYS A 180 -9.06 12.87 -11.89
N PHE A 181 -8.71 12.22 -10.77
CA PHE A 181 -7.87 11.03 -10.75
C PHE A 181 -8.67 9.73 -10.62
N ALA A 182 -10.00 9.76 -10.64
CA ALA A 182 -10.82 8.54 -10.52
C ALA A 182 -10.43 7.49 -11.58
N ASP A 183 -10.20 7.90 -12.83
CA ASP A 183 -9.79 7.02 -13.93
C ASP A 183 -8.35 6.51 -13.80
N SER A 184 -7.57 7.02 -12.84
CA SER A 184 -6.22 6.54 -12.51
C SER A 184 -6.22 5.44 -11.45
N ILE A 185 -7.37 5.12 -10.86
CA ILE A 185 -7.52 4.07 -9.86
C ILE A 185 -7.86 2.75 -10.55
N PHE A 186 -6.83 1.96 -10.85
CA PHE A 186 -6.97 0.72 -11.63
C PHE A 186 -7.33 -0.52 -10.81
N ALA A 187 -7.25 -0.44 -9.48
CA ALA A 187 -7.51 -1.54 -8.58
C ALA A 187 -8.03 -1.03 -7.25
N ILE A 188 -8.78 -1.89 -6.56
CA ILE A 188 -9.38 -1.63 -5.25
C ILE A 188 -9.24 -2.89 -4.41
N GLU A 189 -8.81 -2.73 -3.16
CA GLU A 189 -8.75 -3.84 -2.22
C GLU A 189 -10.12 -4.02 -1.54
N THR A 190 -10.71 -5.21 -1.66
CA THR A 190 -12.04 -5.52 -1.08
C THR A 190 -12.04 -5.48 0.45
N GLY A 191 -10.88 -5.74 1.06
CA GLY A 191 -10.72 -5.92 2.49
C GLY A 191 -11.36 -7.21 3.01
N LEU A 192 -11.39 -7.36 4.34
CA LEU A 192 -11.96 -8.54 5.00
C LEU A 192 -13.48 -8.50 5.13
N SER A 193 -14.11 -7.36 4.85
CA SER A 193 -15.56 -7.13 5.03
C SER A 193 -16.39 -7.36 3.77
N SER A 194 -15.76 -7.72 2.64
CA SER A 194 -16.47 -8.04 1.40
C SER A 194 -15.72 -9.09 0.58
N ASP A 195 -16.45 -9.78 -0.30
CA ASP A 195 -15.89 -10.72 -1.26
C ASP A 195 -16.17 -10.28 -2.71
N PRO A 196 -15.52 -10.87 -3.72
CA PRO A 196 -15.77 -10.51 -5.13
C PRO A 196 -17.25 -10.65 -5.55
N LEU A 197 -17.99 -11.63 -5.02
CA LEU A 197 -19.40 -11.85 -5.39
C LEU A 197 -20.31 -10.73 -4.88
N MET A 198 -20.01 -10.14 -3.72
CA MET A 198 -20.68 -8.95 -3.22
C MET A 198 -20.38 -7.74 -4.11
N ASN A 199 -19.11 -7.53 -4.44
CA ASN A 199 -18.65 -6.38 -5.24
C ASN A 199 -19.23 -6.38 -6.66
N TRP A 200 -19.38 -7.55 -7.29
CA TRP A 200 -19.96 -7.64 -8.64
C TRP A 200 -21.45 -7.26 -8.71
N ARG A 201 -22.17 -7.21 -7.58
CA ARG A 201 -23.61 -6.86 -7.56
C ARG A 201 -23.90 -5.37 -7.69
N ILE A 202 -22.88 -4.54 -7.58
CA ILE A 202 -22.98 -3.07 -7.58
C ILE A 202 -22.14 -2.50 -8.73
N ALA A 203 -22.47 -1.27 -9.13
CA ALA A 203 -21.83 -0.62 -10.28
C ALA A 203 -20.37 -0.23 -9.99
N GLU A 204 -20.09 0.11 -8.74
CA GLU A 204 -18.78 0.45 -8.19
C GLU A 204 -18.59 -0.38 -6.91
N PRO A 205 -17.39 -0.93 -6.60
CA PRO A 205 -16.10 -0.79 -7.26
C PRO A 205 -15.92 -1.85 -8.35
N ARG A 206 -16.13 -1.47 -9.62
CA ARG A 206 -15.78 -2.31 -10.77
C ARG A 206 -14.60 -1.71 -11.50
#